data_AF-A0A9W9YEW4-F1
#
_entry.id   AF-A0A9W9YEW4-F1
#
_cell.length_a   1.000
_cell.length_b   1.000
_cell.length_c   1.000
_cell.angle_alpha   90.00
_cell.angle_beta   90.00
_cell.angle_gamma   90.00
#
_symmetry.space_group_name_H-M   'P 1'
#
loop_
_entity.id
_entity.type
_entity.pdbx_description
1 polymer ?
#
loop_
_entity_poly.entity_id
_entity_poly.type
_entity_poly.pdbx_seq_one_letter_code
_entity_poly.pdbx_strand_id
1 'polypeptide(L)'
;MVLPKKHFLSSGLGMLTDGSLAPEDYVDTDGLGWIGWNAKDTPTPYIIFEFLDTRIFHSMTIHCNVRDRTKIKLFSQVEVSFNVDGVAFDASLTYKPKNVSSGSSG
;
A
#
# COMPACT_ATOMS: atom_id res chain seq x y z
N MET A 1 -20.95 -5.02 20.16
CA MET A 1 -19.81 -5.15 19.23
C MET A 1 -18.54 -5.08 20.07
N VAL A 2 -17.91 -6.22 20.34
CA VAL A 2 -16.68 -6.31 21.16
C VAL A 2 -15.51 -6.32 20.18
N LEU A 3 -14.63 -5.31 20.23
CA LEU A 3 -13.44 -5.25 19.40
C LEU A 3 -12.25 -5.84 20.18
N PRO A 4 -11.69 -6.99 19.79
CA PRO A 4 -10.44 -7.45 20.35
C PRO A 4 -9.27 -6.79 19.60
N LYS A 5 -8.52 -5.93 20.30
CA LYS A 5 -7.06 -5.70 20.25
C LYS A 5 -6.27 -6.06 18.98
N LYS A 6 -6.74 -5.76 17.77
CA LYS A 6 -5.98 -5.83 16.52
C LYS A 6 -6.65 -4.95 15.45
N HIS A 7 -6.08 -3.78 15.16
CA HIS A 7 -6.59 -2.82 14.17
C HIS A 7 -6.32 -3.29 12.74
N PHE A 8 -6.99 -4.36 12.31
CA PHE A 8 -6.95 -4.84 10.92
C PHE A 8 -8.28 -4.59 10.24
N LEU A 9 -8.21 -4.10 9.01
CA LEU A 9 -9.34 -4.08 8.08
C LEU A 9 -9.25 -5.33 7.21
N SER A 10 -10.33 -6.08 7.09
CA SER A 10 -10.38 -7.33 6.32
C SER A 10 -11.73 -7.52 5.66
N SER A 11 -11.80 -8.42 4.66
CA SER A 11 -13.04 -8.81 3.96
C SER A 11 -13.80 -7.63 3.33
N GLY A 12 -13.10 -6.56 2.95
CA GLY A 12 -13.69 -5.35 2.40
C GLY A 12 -13.00 -4.90 1.12
N LEU A 13 -13.78 -4.23 0.26
CA LEU A 13 -13.25 -3.40 -0.81
C LEU A 13 -13.20 -1.96 -0.31
N GLY A 14 -12.14 -1.23 -0.65
CA GLY A 14 -11.92 0.13 -0.15
C GLY A 14 -11.07 0.95 -1.12
N MET A 15 -10.57 2.10 -0.66
CA MET A 15 -9.88 3.08 -1.54
C MET A 15 -8.64 2.54 -2.26
N LEU A 16 -8.06 1.42 -1.80
CA LEU A 16 -6.95 0.77 -2.51
C LEU A 16 -7.38 0.04 -3.80
N THR A 17 -8.68 -0.21 -3.98
CA THR A 17 -9.23 -1.02 -5.07
C THR A 17 -10.48 -0.42 -5.71
N ASP A 18 -10.81 0.84 -5.42
CA ASP A 18 -12.03 1.51 -5.93
C ASP A 18 -11.85 2.19 -7.31
N GLY A 19 -10.63 2.20 -7.85
CA GLY A 19 -10.29 2.78 -9.14
C GLY A 19 -10.10 4.30 -9.15
N SER A 20 -10.22 4.97 -7.99
CA SER A 20 -10.01 6.42 -7.86
C SER A 20 -8.57 6.73 -7.45
N LEU A 21 -7.97 7.74 -8.08
CA LEU A 21 -6.68 8.29 -7.64
C LEU A 21 -6.92 9.45 -6.68
N ALA A 22 -6.12 9.48 -5.62
CA ALA A 22 -6.11 10.62 -4.70
C ALA A 22 -5.49 11.86 -5.37
N PRO A 23 -5.81 13.08 -4.91
CA PRO A 23 -5.21 14.30 -5.41
C PRO A 23 -3.69 14.31 -5.28
N GLU A 24 -3.02 14.97 -6.22
CA GLU A 24 -1.55 15.09 -6.25
C GLU A 24 -1.02 15.84 -5.03
N ASP A 25 -1.59 17.01 -4.72
CA ASP A 25 -1.27 17.72 -3.49
C ASP A 25 -2.09 17.17 -2.31
N TYR A 26 -1.39 16.47 -1.42
CA TYR A 26 -1.96 15.97 -0.16
C TYR A 26 -2.57 17.07 0.72
N VAL A 27 -2.09 18.32 0.64
CA VAL A 27 -2.54 19.43 1.51
C VAL A 27 -3.93 19.91 1.10
N ASP A 28 -4.28 19.86 -0.19
CA ASP A 28 -5.56 20.34 -0.71
C ASP A 28 -6.76 19.63 -0.09
N THR A 29 -6.55 18.39 0.37
CA THR A 29 -7.60 17.55 0.94
C THR A 29 -7.29 17.09 2.35
N ASP A 30 -6.27 17.66 2.99
CA ASP A 30 -5.75 17.20 4.29
C ASP A 30 -5.52 15.67 4.34
N GLY A 31 -5.06 15.13 3.21
CA GLY A 31 -4.79 13.70 3.03
C GLY A 31 -5.97 12.81 2.69
N LEU A 32 -7.19 13.34 2.52
CA LEU A 32 -8.33 12.51 2.09
C LEU A 32 -8.05 11.85 0.73
N GLY A 33 -8.42 10.57 0.63
CA GLY A 33 -8.13 9.72 -0.53
C GLY A 33 -6.83 8.92 -0.40
N TRP A 34 -5.93 9.28 0.52
CA TRP A 34 -4.72 8.50 0.80
C TRP A 34 -4.93 7.54 1.97
N ILE A 35 -4.30 6.35 1.89
CA ILE A 35 -4.13 5.44 3.04
C ILE A 35 -2.67 5.47 3.45
N GLY A 36 -2.42 5.72 4.74
CA GLY A 36 -1.08 5.85 5.28
C GLY A 36 -0.89 5.08 6.59
N TRP A 37 0.37 4.78 6.88
CA TRP A 37 0.80 4.15 8.12
C TRP A 37 1.85 5.01 8.81
N ASN A 38 1.81 5.02 10.14
CA ASN A 38 2.88 5.62 10.93
C ASN A 38 4.00 4.60 11.09
N ALA A 39 5.22 4.93 10.68
CA ALA A 39 6.37 4.02 10.72
C ALA A 39 6.74 3.55 12.15
N LYS A 40 6.36 4.29 13.20
CA LYS A 40 6.57 3.86 14.59
C LYS A 40 5.57 2.79 15.01
N ASP A 41 4.32 2.93 14.57
CA ASP A 41 3.22 2.07 14.99
C ASP A 41 3.05 0.86 14.07
N THR A 42 3.45 0.99 12.79
CA THR A 42 3.36 -0.04 11.76
C THR A 42 4.59 0.04 10.85
N PRO A 43 5.75 -0.47 11.29
CA PRO A 43 7.01 -0.36 10.54
C PRO A 43 7.01 -1.19 9.25
N THR A 44 6.25 -2.28 9.22
CA THR A 44 6.10 -3.19 8.07
C THR A 44 4.62 -3.42 7.78
N PRO A 45 3.92 -2.44 7.18
CA PRO A 45 2.53 -2.62 6.80
C PRO A 45 2.42 -3.72 5.74
N TYR A 46 1.34 -4.49 5.80
CA TYR A 46 1.03 -5.52 4.80
C TYR A 46 -0.42 -5.41 4.38
N ILE A 47 -0.68 -5.81 3.13
CA ILE A 47 -2.00 -5.84 2.53
C ILE A 47 -2.15 -7.22 1.87
N ILE A 48 -3.29 -7.85 2.05
CA ILE A 48 -3.63 -9.11 1.39
C ILE A 48 -4.73 -8.83 0.38
N PHE A 49 -4.48 -9.21 -0.88
CA PHE A 49 -5.48 -9.18 -1.94
C PHE A 49 -5.95 -10.60 -2.21
N GLU A 50 -7.24 -10.83 -2.05
CA GLU A 50 -7.89 -12.09 -2.37
C GLU A 50 -8.60 -11.96 -3.71
N PHE A 51 -8.32 -12.88 -4.63
CA PHE A 51 -8.91 -12.93 -5.95
C PHE A 51 -9.85 -14.13 -6.02
N LEU A 52 -11.00 -13.96 -6.68
CA LEU A 52 -12.02 -15.00 -6.79
C LEU A 52 -11.48 -16.29 -7.43
N ASP A 53 -10.64 -16.13 -8.45
CA ASP A 53 -10.05 -17.22 -9.23
C ASP A 53 -8.53 -17.09 -9.23
N THR A 54 -7.82 -18.20 -9.47
CA THR A 54 -6.37 -18.21 -9.70
C THR A 54 -6.00 -17.34 -10.90
N ARG A 55 -4.96 -16.50 -10.76
CA ARG A 55 -4.51 -15.57 -11.82
C ARG A 55 -3.00 -15.62 -12.02
N ILE A 56 -2.59 -15.30 -13.25
CA ILE A 56 -1.20 -15.01 -13.59
C ILE A 56 -1.00 -13.49 -13.53
N PHE A 57 -0.16 -13.02 -12.61
CA PHE A 57 0.16 -11.60 -12.45
C PHE A 57 1.37 -11.22 -13.31
N HIS A 58 1.23 -10.17 -14.10
CA HIS A 58 2.31 -9.63 -14.95
C HIS A 58 2.90 -8.34 -14.37
N SER A 59 2.10 -7.58 -13.60
CA SER A 59 2.52 -6.34 -12.96
C SER A 59 1.66 -6.04 -11.74
N MET A 60 2.21 -5.23 -10.84
CA MET A 60 1.52 -4.58 -9.74
C MET A 60 1.94 -3.11 -9.73
N THR A 61 0.98 -2.21 -9.61
CA THR A 61 1.24 -0.77 -9.52
C THR A 61 0.69 -0.24 -8.20
N ILE A 62 1.54 0.44 -7.44
CA ILE A 62 1.17 1.10 -6.19
C ILE A 62 1.38 2.60 -6.39
N HIS A 63 0.32 3.38 -6.25
CA HIS A 63 0.39 4.83 -6.28
C HIS A 63 0.77 5.34 -4.89
N CYS A 64 1.91 6.02 -4.78
CA CYS A 64 2.46 6.47 -3.51
C CYS A 64 2.58 8.00 -3.50
N ASN A 65 2.29 8.61 -2.36
CA ASN A 65 2.56 10.01 -2.13
C ASN A 65 4.00 10.18 -1.61
N VAL A 66 4.81 11.00 -2.28
CA VAL A 66 6.18 11.33 -1.86
C VAL A 66 6.32 12.84 -1.84
N ARG A 67 6.61 13.43 -0.67
CA ARG A 67 6.79 14.87 -0.52
C ARG A 67 8.10 15.17 0.18
N ASP A 68 9.04 15.71 -0.58
CA ASP A 68 10.27 16.21 -0.01
C ASP A 68 9.94 17.33 0.99
N ARG A 69 10.68 17.38 2.10
CA ARG A 69 10.47 18.30 3.24
C ARG A 69 9.29 17.96 4.17
N THR A 70 8.53 16.89 3.92
CA THR A 70 7.54 16.37 4.88
C THR A 70 8.03 15.09 5.59
N LYS A 71 7.19 14.52 6.46
CA LYS A 71 7.42 13.19 7.07
C LYS A 71 6.86 12.04 6.22
N ILE A 72 6.21 12.34 5.09
CA ILE A 72 5.65 11.35 4.16
C ILE A 72 6.77 10.88 3.23
N LYS A 73 7.07 9.58 3.26
CA LYS A 73 8.20 8.98 2.55
C LYS A 73 7.77 7.72 1.82
N LEU A 74 8.46 7.46 0.71
CA LEU A 74 8.32 6.20 0.00
C LEU A 74 8.90 5.04 0.82
N PHE A 75 8.31 3.86 0.67
CA PHE A 75 8.86 2.61 1.21
C PHE A 75 10.26 2.35 0.63
N SER A 76 11.17 1.80 1.43
CA SER A 76 12.50 1.40 0.93
C SER A 76 12.48 0.10 0.12
N GLN A 77 11.47 -0.74 0.36
CA GLN A 77 11.30 -2.05 -0.24
C GLN A 77 9.84 -2.46 -0.20
N VAL A 78 9.38 -3.16 -1.23
CA VAL A 78 8.11 -3.89 -1.28
C VAL A 78 8.44 -5.36 -1.51
N GLU A 79 7.83 -6.24 -0.73
CA GLU A 79 7.89 -7.69 -0.92
C GLU A 79 6.49 -8.19 -1.27
N VAL A 80 6.38 -8.91 -2.38
CA VAL A 80 5.12 -9.48 -2.87
C VAL A 80 5.26 -10.98 -2.86
N SER A 81 4.38 -11.67 -2.15
CA SER A 81 4.35 -13.13 -2.14
C SER A 81 3.01 -13.66 -2.63
N PHE A 82 3.04 -14.83 -3.24
CA PHE A 82 1.84 -15.49 -3.76
C PHE A 82 1.54 -16.76 -2.97
N ASN A 83 0.25 -17.01 -2.74
CA ASN A 83 -0.25 -18.23 -2.15
C ASN A 83 -1.36 -18.77 -3.05
N VAL A 84 -1.17 -19.98 -3.58
CA VAL A 84 -2.11 -20.63 -4.51
C VAL A 84 -2.96 -21.66 -3.77
N ASP A 85 -2.39 -22.33 -2.77
CA ASP A 85 -2.98 -23.52 -2.15
C ASP A 85 -3.61 -23.23 -0.77
N GLY A 86 -3.54 -21.98 -0.31
CA GLY A 86 -4.03 -21.55 1.00
C GLY A 86 -3.12 -21.96 2.17
N VAL A 87 -2.00 -22.62 1.91
CA VAL A 87 -1.12 -23.20 2.94
C VAL A 87 0.06 -22.29 3.29
N ALA A 88 0.78 -21.79 2.29
CA ALA A 88 1.98 -20.97 2.51
C ALA A 88 2.24 -19.99 1.36
N PHE A 89 3.03 -18.96 1.66
CA PHE A 89 3.56 -18.02 0.69
C PHE A 89 4.96 -18.50 0.26
N ASP A 90 5.03 -19.26 -0.83
CA ASP A 90 6.25 -20.03 -1.18
C ASP A 90 7.28 -19.24 -1.97
N ALA A 91 6.86 -18.17 -2.67
CA ALA A 91 7.74 -17.32 -3.47
C ALA A 91 7.50 -15.85 -3.14
N SER A 92 8.59 -15.10 -2.95
CA SER A 92 8.53 -13.65 -2.80
C SER A 92 9.33 -12.91 -3.89
N LEU A 93 8.74 -11.86 -4.42
CA LEU A 93 9.36 -10.91 -5.33
C LEU A 93 9.66 -9.63 -4.55
N THR A 94 10.93 -9.22 -4.57
CA THR A 94 11.37 -7.99 -3.93
C THR A 94 11.52 -6.87 -4.95
N TYR A 95 10.87 -5.74 -4.70
CA TYR A 95 11.05 -4.49 -5.43
C TYR A 95 11.65 -3.42 -4.51
N LYS A 96 12.71 -2.75 -4.97
CA LYS A 96 13.29 -1.59 -4.29
C LYS A 96 13.09 -0.38 -5.20
N PRO A 97 12.35 0.66 -4.76
CA PRO A 97 12.22 1.88 -5.54
C PRO A 97 13.59 2.50 -5.82
N LYS A 98 13.79 2.98 -7.04
CA LYS A 98 14.93 3.88 -7.33
C LYS A 98 14.69 5.19 -6.55
N ASN A 99 15.75 5.91 -6.19
CA ASN A 99 15.61 7.21 -5.51
C ASN A 99 14.60 8.08 -6.26
N VAL A 100 13.44 8.34 -5.63
CA VAL A 100 12.39 9.21 -6.17
C VAL A 100 12.53 10.55 -5.45
N SER A 101 12.97 11.58 -6.15
CA SER A 101 12.76 12.96 -5.70
C SER A 101 11.29 13.31 -5.92
N SER A 102 10.66 14.01 -4.99
CA SER A 102 9.35 14.59 -5.28
C SER A 102 9.45 15.46 -6.54
N GLY A 103 8.48 15.31 -7.44
CA GLY A 103 8.37 16.24 -8.56
C GLY A 103 8.25 17.64 -7.97
N SER A 104 9.15 18.54 -8.36
CA SER A 104 9.02 19.95 -7.99
C SER A 104 7.79 20.49 -8.71
N SER A 105 6.66 20.55 -8.01
CA SER A 105 5.53 21.39 -8.42
C SER A 105 6.03 22.85 -8.38
N GLY A 106 6.23 23.41 -9.58
CA GLY A 106 6.58 24.82 -9.79
C GLY A 106 5.39 25.74 -9.61
#